data_AF-A0A6J8C0G7-F1
#
_entry.id   AF-A0A6J8C0G7-F1
#
_cell.length_a   1.000
_cell.length_b   1.000
_cell.length_c   1.000
_cell.angle_alpha   90.00
_cell.angle_beta   90.00
_cell.angle_gamma   90.00
#
_symmetry.space_group_name_H-M   'P 1'
#
loop_
_entity.id
_entity.type
_entity.pdbx_description
1 polymer ?
#
loop_
_entity_poly.entity_id
_entity_poly.type
_entity_poly.pdbx_seq_one_letter_code
_entity_poly.pdbx_strand_id
1 'polypeptide(L)'
;MIADQDKKSLQQDMKKQLSDVQSQCSEQLTAKTEELKEVLDPMQKSKDKLEQELQYVKSEEHQRYGEIESTLETERKEFQQHIMDMQHQMKQEIIQSRQKHEESFCELKAEREMLMNKIEEQARIIDNDRSSSRYRNEGPVAPKLATFDGKSEWKPYYLQFIHIANKYNWDKQLKLDKLIECLRDKALKFYSTRPPSTQDDFRLLSDKLNQRFGNKDLQLQDVR
;
A
#
# COMPACT_ATOMS: atom_id res chain seq x y z
N MET A 1 -131.10 2.35 -37.16
CA MET A 1 -130.15 1.39 -37.77
C MET A 1 -128.81 2.03 -38.17
N ILE A 2 -128.77 3.28 -38.67
CA ILE A 2 -127.52 3.92 -39.13
C ILE A 2 -126.48 4.14 -38.01
N ALA A 3 -126.89 4.62 -36.83
CA ALA A 3 -125.98 4.92 -35.71
C ALA A 3 -125.22 3.70 -35.11
N ASP A 4 -125.77 2.48 -35.25
CA ASP A 4 -125.12 1.25 -34.77
C ASP A 4 -124.03 0.75 -35.73
N GLN A 5 -124.13 1.13 -37.02
CA GLN A 5 -123.20 0.75 -38.07
C GLN A 5 -121.94 1.63 -38.02
N ASP A 6 -122.10 2.92 -37.75
CA ASP A 6 -120.99 3.86 -37.52
C ASP A 6 -120.18 3.51 -36.27
N LYS A 7 -120.84 3.09 -35.18
CA LYS A 7 -120.17 2.63 -33.95
C LYS A 7 -119.34 1.37 -34.17
N LYS A 8 -119.84 0.41 -34.96
CA LYS A 8 -119.09 -0.79 -35.36
C LYS A 8 -117.88 -0.46 -36.23
N SER A 9 -118.02 0.47 -37.19
CA SER A 9 -116.92 0.95 -38.02
C SER A 9 -115.83 1.60 -37.17
N LEU A 10 -116.20 2.47 -36.24
CA LEU A 10 -115.26 3.16 -35.35
C LEU A 10 -114.51 2.18 -34.43
N GLN A 11 -115.19 1.15 -33.90
CA GLN A 11 -114.55 0.09 -33.14
C GLN A 11 -113.57 -0.75 -33.97
N GLN A 12 -113.91 -1.02 -35.23
CA GLN A 12 -113.05 -1.77 -36.15
C GLN A 12 -111.80 -0.97 -36.52
N ASP A 13 -111.93 0.33 -36.77
CA ASP A 13 -110.80 1.23 -37.02
C ASP A 13 -109.89 1.39 -35.81
N MET A 14 -110.46 1.58 -34.60
CA MET A 14 -109.66 1.61 -33.36
C MET A 14 -108.90 0.30 -33.15
N LYS A 15 -109.54 -0.85 -33.40
CA LYS A 15 -108.90 -2.16 -33.27
C LYS A 15 -107.79 -2.36 -34.30
N LYS A 16 -107.97 -1.85 -35.53
CA LYS A 16 -106.95 -1.87 -36.58
C LYS A 16 -105.77 -0.98 -36.21
N GLN A 17 -106.00 0.27 -35.78
CA GLN A 17 -104.94 1.17 -35.31
C GLN A 17 -104.15 0.57 -34.14
N LEU A 18 -104.83 -0.07 -33.18
CA LEU A 18 -104.18 -0.75 -32.06
C LEU A 18 -103.28 -1.89 -32.54
N SER A 19 -103.76 -2.69 -33.50
CA SER A 19 -103.00 -3.77 -34.13
C SER A 19 -101.77 -3.24 -34.89
N ASP A 20 -101.93 -2.13 -35.61
CA ASP A 20 -100.85 -1.51 -36.40
C ASP A 20 -99.75 -0.96 -35.48
N VAL A 21 -100.12 -0.25 -34.40
CA VAL A 21 -99.18 0.24 -33.38
C VAL A 21 -98.46 -0.93 -32.70
N GLN A 22 -99.17 -2.03 -32.41
CA GLN A 22 -98.58 -3.21 -31.79
C GLN A 22 -97.59 -3.91 -32.73
N SER A 23 -97.91 -4.01 -34.03
CA SER A 23 -96.98 -4.53 -35.06
C SER A 23 -95.75 -3.65 -35.17
N GLN A 24 -95.93 -2.33 -35.31
CA GLN A 24 -94.84 -1.38 -35.47
C GLN A 24 -93.90 -1.35 -34.26
N CYS A 25 -94.45 -1.45 -33.04
CA CYS A 25 -93.68 -1.57 -31.81
C CYS A 25 -92.88 -2.88 -31.78
N SER A 26 -93.49 -4.00 -32.18
CA SER A 26 -92.81 -5.29 -32.27
C SER A 26 -91.67 -5.26 -33.31
N GLU A 27 -91.91 -4.67 -34.48
CA GLU A 27 -90.90 -4.52 -35.53
C GLU A 27 -89.72 -3.66 -35.07
N GLN A 28 -89.98 -2.51 -34.42
CA GLN A 28 -88.92 -1.67 -33.86
C GLN A 28 -88.11 -2.39 -32.77
N LEU A 29 -88.76 -3.16 -31.90
CA LEU A 29 -88.09 -3.98 -30.90
C LEU A 29 -87.18 -5.02 -31.57
N THR A 30 -87.66 -5.70 -32.62
CA THR A 30 -86.83 -6.67 -33.35
C THR A 30 -85.64 -6.01 -34.05
N ALA A 31 -85.84 -4.86 -34.71
CA ALA A 31 -84.77 -4.12 -35.38
C ALA A 31 -83.70 -3.65 -34.38
N LYS A 32 -84.10 -3.10 -33.23
CA LYS A 32 -83.16 -2.68 -32.18
C LYS A 32 -82.42 -3.85 -31.55
N THR A 33 -83.07 -5.00 -31.43
CA THR A 33 -82.44 -6.23 -30.93
C THR A 33 -81.36 -6.72 -31.91
N GLU A 34 -81.60 -6.62 -33.21
CA GLU A 34 -80.63 -7.01 -34.24
C GLU A 34 -79.46 -6.04 -34.33
N GLU A 35 -79.71 -4.72 -34.29
CA GLU A 35 -78.64 -3.70 -34.21
C GLU A 35 -77.74 -3.92 -32.98
N LEU A 36 -78.32 -4.27 -31.82
CA LEU A 36 -77.56 -4.58 -30.62
C LEU A 36 -76.65 -5.81 -30.80
N LYS A 37 -77.14 -6.86 -31.47
CA LYS A 37 -76.34 -8.05 -31.79
C LYS A 37 -75.17 -7.72 -32.73
N GLU A 38 -75.42 -6.93 -33.77
CA GLU A 38 -74.39 -6.53 -34.73
C GLU A 38 -73.21 -5.80 -34.06
N VAL A 39 -73.44 -5.12 -32.93
CA VAL A 39 -72.38 -4.47 -32.15
C VAL A 39 -71.76 -5.41 -31.11
N LEU A 40 -72.55 -6.28 -30.48
CA LEU A 40 -72.09 -7.20 -29.42
C LEU A 40 -71.14 -8.28 -29.95
N ASP A 41 -71.44 -8.87 -31.10
CA ASP A 41 -70.63 -9.93 -31.70
C ASP A 41 -69.19 -9.52 -32.03
N PRO A 42 -68.92 -8.38 -32.73
CA PRO A 42 -67.55 -7.93 -32.98
C PRO A 42 -66.84 -7.51 -31.69
N MET A 43 -67.57 -6.98 -30.69
CA MET A 43 -67.00 -6.63 -29.41
C MET A 43 -66.55 -7.88 -28.63
N GLN A 44 -67.35 -8.95 -28.65
CA GLN A 44 -66.97 -10.23 -28.06
C GLN A 44 -65.76 -10.84 -28.79
N LYS A 45 -65.74 -10.81 -30.12
CA LYS A 45 -64.59 -11.26 -30.91
C LYS A 45 -63.31 -10.44 -30.62
N SER A 46 -63.46 -9.13 -30.44
CA SER A 46 -62.35 -8.25 -30.06
C SER A 46 -61.82 -8.59 -28.66
N LYS A 47 -62.72 -8.84 -27.70
CA LYS A 47 -62.37 -9.30 -26.35
C LYS A 47 -61.58 -10.61 -26.39
N ASP A 48 -62.08 -11.62 -27.12
CA ASP A 48 -61.40 -12.92 -27.22
C ASP A 48 -60.00 -12.79 -27.85
N LYS A 49 -59.87 -11.90 -28.85
CA LYS A 49 -58.57 -11.61 -29.47
C LYS A 49 -57.60 -10.95 -28.50
N LEU A 50 -58.06 -9.96 -27.73
CA LEU A 50 -57.23 -9.30 -26.71
C LEU A 50 -56.82 -10.27 -25.59
N GLU A 51 -57.71 -11.18 -25.19
CA GLU A 51 -57.39 -12.23 -24.21
C GLU A 51 -56.31 -13.19 -24.74
N GLN A 52 -56.35 -13.54 -26.02
CA GLN A 52 -55.33 -14.35 -26.67
C GLN A 52 -53.99 -13.63 -26.77
N GLU A 53 -53.97 -12.36 -27.21
CA GLU A 53 -52.76 -11.55 -27.28
C GLU A 53 -52.14 -11.34 -25.89
N LEU A 54 -52.97 -11.09 -24.87
CA LEU A 54 -52.51 -10.98 -23.48
C LEU A 54 -51.86 -12.29 -22.99
N GLN A 55 -52.44 -13.44 -23.32
CA GLN A 55 -51.88 -14.73 -22.94
C GLN A 55 -50.55 -15.01 -23.66
N TYR A 56 -50.45 -14.64 -24.94
CA TYR A 56 -49.21 -14.74 -25.71
C TYR A 56 -48.11 -13.86 -25.08
N VAL A 57 -48.40 -12.58 -24.82
CA VAL A 57 -47.43 -11.65 -24.22
C VAL A 57 -46.97 -12.15 -22.84
N LYS A 58 -47.86 -12.69 -22.01
CA LYS A 58 -47.49 -13.29 -20.72
C LYS A 58 -46.51 -14.45 -20.88
N SER A 59 -46.73 -15.32 -21.87
CA SER A 59 -45.84 -16.46 -22.13
C SER A 59 -44.47 -16.00 -22.63
N GLU A 60 -44.42 -14.99 -23.49
CA GLU A 60 -43.19 -14.42 -24.01
C GLU A 60 -42.40 -13.70 -22.90
N GLU A 61 -43.08 -12.94 -22.04
CA GLU A 61 -42.48 -12.28 -20.89
C GLU A 61 -41.86 -13.31 -19.92
N HIS A 62 -42.59 -14.39 -19.63
CA HIS A 62 -42.08 -15.47 -18.77
C HIS A 62 -40.83 -16.15 -19.36
N GLN A 63 -40.81 -16.39 -20.68
CA GLN A 63 -39.64 -16.93 -21.37
C GLN A 63 -38.44 -15.98 -21.26
N ARG A 64 -38.65 -14.68 -21.51
CA ARG A 64 -37.58 -13.67 -21.42
C ARG A 64 -36.99 -13.58 -20.02
N TYR A 65 -37.82 -13.66 -18.96
CA TYR A 65 -37.30 -13.73 -17.59
C TYR A 65 -36.43 -14.96 -17.36
N GLY A 66 -36.84 -16.13 -17.86
CA GLY A 66 -36.04 -17.36 -17.74
C GLY A 66 -34.68 -17.25 -18.45
N GLU A 67 -34.64 -16.63 -19.64
CA GLU A 67 -33.40 -16.40 -20.38
C GLU A 67 -32.45 -15.43 -19.65
N ILE A 68 -32.99 -14.34 -19.11
CA ILE A 68 -32.23 -13.37 -18.31
C ILE A 68 -31.67 -14.05 -17.05
N GLU A 69 -32.51 -14.81 -16.34
CA GLU A 69 -32.09 -15.52 -15.13
C GLU A 69 -31.00 -16.55 -15.41
N SER A 70 -31.12 -17.31 -16.51
CA SER A 70 -30.09 -18.25 -16.96
C SER A 70 -28.77 -17.55 -17.32
N THR A 71 -28.83 -16.37 -17.94
CA THR A 71 -27.64 -15.61 -18.31
C THR A 71 -26.92 -15.08 -17.06
N LEU A 72 -27.68 -14.48 -16.13
CA LEU A 72 -27.16 -14.00 -14.85
C LEU A 72 -26.57 -15.13 -14.00
N GLU A 73 -27.18 -16.32 -14.03
CA GLU A 73 -26.67 -17.51 -13.35
C GLU A 73 -25.30 -17.94 -13.91
N THR A 74 -25.13 -17.93 -15.22
CA THR A 74 -23.85 -18.24 -15.88
C THR A 74 -22.79 -17.21 -15.54
N GLU A 75 -23.08 -15.91 -15.72
CA GLU A 75 -22.14 -14.82 -15.40
C GLU A 75 -21.72 -14.87 -13.92
N ARG A 76 -22.65 -15.17 -13.01
CA ARG A 76 -22.33 -15.32 -11.58
C ARG A 76 -21.36 -16.46 -11.34
N LYS A 77 -21.54 -17.62 -12.00
CA LYS A 77 -20.63 -18.77 -11.87
C LYS A 77 -19.24 -18.45 -12.42
N GLU A 78 -19.17 -17.78 -13.56
CA GLU A 78 -17.90 -17.37 -14.17
C GLU A 78 -17.13 -16.40 -13.26
N PHE A 79 -17.81 -15.40 -12.71
CA PHE A 79 -17.21 -14.46 -11.78
C PHE A 79 -16.72 -15.16 -10.50
N GLN A 80 -17.52 -16.06 -9.96
CA GLN A 80 -17.14 -16.85 -8.78
C GLN A 80 -15.92 -17.73 -9.06
N GLN A 81 -15.85 -18.36 -10.24
CA GLN A 81 -14.70 -19.15 -10.65
C GLN A 81 -13.43 -18.29 -10.79
N HIS A 82 -13.55 -17.11 -11.42
CA HIS A 82 -12.43 -16.19 -11.58
C HIS A 82 -11.85 -15.73 -10.23
N ILE A 83 -12.72 -15.46 -9.24
CA ILE A 83 -12.27 -15.14 -7.88
C ILE A 83 -11.49 -16.32 -7.27
N MET A 84 -11.98 -17.56 -7.42
CA MET A 84 -11.29 -18.74 -6.89
C MET A 84 -9.91 -18.91 -7.53
N ASP A 85 -9.82 -18.76 -8.85
CA ASP A 85 -8.56 -18.89 -9.58
C ASP A 85 -7.56 -17.80 -9.18
N MET A 86 -8.02 -16.54 -9.05
CA MET A 86 -7.18 -15.43 -8.60
C MET A 86 -6.67 -15.64 -7.17
N GLN A 87 -7.54 -16.12 -6.26
CA GLN A 87 -7.13 -16.45 -4.89
C GLN A 87 -6.14 -17.61 -4.86
N HIS A 88 -6.31 -18.60 -5.74
CA HIS A 88 -5.38 -19.71 -5.87
C HIS A 88 -4.01 -19.25 -6.37
N GLN A 89 -3.99 -18.44 -7.43
CA GLN A 89 -2.76 -17.86 -7.99
C GLN A 89 -2.02 -17.04 -6.94
N MET A 90 -2.71 -16.14 -6.24
CA MET A 90 -2.09 -15.31 -5.20
C MET A 90 -1.48 -16.17 -4.07
N LYS A 91 -2.17 -17.22 -3.64
CA LYS A 91 -1.63 -18.17 -2.65
C LYS A 91 -0.38 -18.88 -3.16
N GLN A 92 -0.38 -19.30 -4.42
CA GLN A 92 0.79 -19.95 -5.02
C GLN A 92 1.99 -19.00 -5.10
N GLU A 93 1.79 -17.75 -5.52
CA GLU A 93 2.86 -16.74 -5.59
C GLU A 93 3.47 -16.46 -4.21
N ILE A 94 2.64 -16.35 -3.16
CA ILE A 94 3.10 -16.19 -1.78
C ILE A 94 3.95 -17.39 -1.33
N ILE A 95 3.51 -18.62 -1.62
CA ILE A 95 4.23 -19.84 -1.25
C ILE A 95 5.58 -19.90 -1.98
N GLN A 96 5.58 -19.66 -3.30
CA GLN A 96 6.81 -19.67 -4.10
C GLN A 96 7.80 -18.60 -3.65
N SER A 97 7.32 -17.39 -3.38
CA SER A 97 8.15 -16.31 -2.86
C SER A 97 8.77 -16.69 -1.51
N ARG A 98 7.97 -17.25 -0.60
CA ARG A 98 8.45 -17.71 0.71
C ARG A 98 9.51 -18.81 0.60
N GLN A 99 9.32 -19.78 -0.30
CA GLN A 99 10.31 -20.84 -0.53
C GLN A 99 11.63 -20.28 -1.03
N LYS A 100 11.62 -19.39 -2.02
CA LYS A 100 12.84 -18.73 -2.52
C LYS A 100 13.56 -17.94 -1.43
N HIS A 101 12.81 -17.24 -0.58
CA HIS A 101 13.40 -16.53 0.56
C HIS A 101 14.02 -17.48 1.58
N GLU A 102 13.39 -18.62 1.87
CA GLU A 102 13.91 -19.63 2.80
C GLU A 102 15.20 -20.27 2.26
N GLU A 103 15.25 -20.59 0.96
CA GLU A 103 16.44 -21.12 0.28
C GLU A 103 17.60 -20.12 0.35
N SER A 104 17.35 -18.87 -0.05
CA SER A 104 18.36 -17.80 0.01
C SER A 104 18.83 -17.54 1.45
N PHE A 105 17.93 -17.64 2.44
CA PHE A 105 18.30 -17.52 3.85
C PHE A 105 19.20 -18.68 4.32
N CYS A 106 18.90 -19.91 3.91
CA CYS A 106 19.73 -21.07 4.22
C CYS A 106 21.13 -20.95 3.63
N GLU A 107 21.25 -20.47 2.38
CA GLU A 107 22.53 -20.23 1.72
C GLU A 107 23.38 -19.18 2.46
N LEU A 108 22.79 -18.02 2.77
CA LEU A 108 23.47 -16.96 3.53
C LEU A 108 23.88 -17.41 4.93
N LYS A 109 23.04 -18.24 5.57
CA LYS A 109 23.35 -18.82 6.87
C LYS A 109 24.56 -19.75 6.80
N ALA A 110 24.63 -20.61 5.78
CA ALA A 110 25.77 -21.50 5.57
C ALA A 110 27.05 -20.73 5.22
N GLU A 111 26.96 -19.67 4.40
CA GLU A 111 28.09 -18.80 4.09
C GLU A 111 28.64 -18.11 5.33
N ARG A 112 27.76 -17.55 6.16
CA ARG A 112 28.13 -16.94 7.44
C ARG A 112 28.86 -17.94 8.33
N GLU A 113 28.37 -19.17 8.44
CA GLU A 113 28.99 -20.21 9.25
C GLU A 113 30.39 -20.57 8.75
N MET A 114 30.58 -20.71 7.44
CA MET A 114 31.90 -20.91 6.84
C MET A 114 32.86 -19.75 7.12
N LEU A 115 32.38 -18.50 7.06
CA LEU A 115 33.20 -17.33 7.37
C LEU A 115 33.60 -17.27 8.86
N MET A 116 32.68 -17.61 9.77
CA MET A 116 32.98 -17.68 11.21
C MET A 116 34.08 -18.70 11.50
N ASN A 117 33.99 -19.90 10.91
CA ASN A 117 35.02 -20.92 11.06
C ASN A 117 36.38 -20.46 10.53
N LYS A 118 36.40 -19.72 9.41
CA LYS A 118 37.64 -19.13 8.87
C LYS A 118 38.23 -18.07 9.79
N ILE A 119 37.40 -17.21 10.38
CA ILE A 119 37.83 -16.18 11.33
C ILE A 119 38.42 -16.84 12.59
N GLU A 120 37.76 -17.86 13.12
CA GLU A 120 38.26 -18.60 14.28
C GLU A 120 39.60 -19.27 14.01
N GLU A 121 39.77 -19.88 12.84
CA GLU A 121 41.04 -20.51 12.46
C GLU A 121 42.16 -19.48 12.28
N GLN A 122 41.87 -18.34 11.63
CA GLN A 122 42.84 -17.24 11.53
C GLN A 122 43.21 -16.66 12.90
N ALA A 123 42.26 -16.54 13.83
CA ALA A 123 42.54 -16.09 15.19
C ALA A 123 43.48 -17.06 15.93
N ARG A 124 43.28 -18.38 15.79
CA ARG A 124 44.19 -19.39 16.36
C ARG A 124 45.62 -19.26 15.85
N ILE A 125 45.80 -19.02 14.55
CA ILE A 125 47.13 -18.83 13.94
C ILE A 125 47.83 -17.60 14.55
N ILE A 126 47.11 -16.49 14.69
CA ILE A 126 47.64 -15.25 15.28
C ILE A 126 48.06 -15.45 16.74
N ASP A 127 47.27 -16.16 17.54
CA ASP A 127 47.58 -16.42 18.95
C ASP A 127 48.81 -17.33 19.12
N ASN A 128 49.01 -18.27 18.19
CA ASN A 128 50.19 -19.13 18.17
C ASN A 128 51.47 -18.34 17.81
N ASP A 129 51.37 -17.41 16.85
CA ASP A 129 52.49 -16.55 16.43
C ASP A 129 52.88 -15.51 17.50
N ARG A 130 51.88 -14.95 18.20
CA ARG A 130 52.10 -14.05 19.36
C ARG A 130 52.80 -14.75 20.53
N SER A 131 52.59 -16.06 20.70
CA SER A 131 53.26 -16.85 21.75
C SER A 131 54.74 -17.07 21.45
N SER A 132 55.13 -17.06 20.17
CA SER A 132 56.54 -17.12 19.73
C SER A 132 57.24 -15.75 19.78
N SER A 133 56.50 -14.66 19.66
CA SER A 133 57.02 -13.28 19.68
C SER A 133 57.16 -12.66 21.08
N ARG A 134 56.66 -13.31 22.15
CA ARG A 134 56.67 -12.76 23.51
C ARG A 134 58.07 -12.60 24.13
N TYR A 135 59.13 -13.10 23.49
CA TYR A 135 60.52 -12.91 23.91
C TYR A 135 61.29 -11.79 23.15
N ARG A 136 60.63 -10.96 22.32
CA ARG A 136 61.32 -9.89 21.55
C ARG A 136 60.88 -8.45 21.79
N ASN A 137 59.84 -8.18 22.58
CA ASN A 137 59.28 -6.83 22.73
C ASN A 137 59.44 -6.22 24.14
N GLU A 138 60.51 -6.54 24.86
CA GLU A 138 61.02 -5.61 25.88
C GLU A 138 61.97 -4.63 25.21
N GLY A 139 61.38 -3.69 24.46
CA GLY A 139 62.09 -2.50 24.02
C GLY A 139 62.49 -1.64 25.23
N PRO A 140 63.56 -0.82 25.12
CA PRO A 140 64.01 0.04 26.21
C PRO A 140 62.89 0.99 26.67
N VAL A 141 62.75 1.16 27.99
CA VAL A 141 61.77 2.05 28.64
C VAL A 141 61.60 3.35 27.85
N ALA A 142 60.35 3.71 27.54
CA ALA A 142 60.06 4.89 26.75
C ALA A 142 60.73 6.14 27.36
N PRO A 143 61.46 6.94 26.55
CA PRO A 143 62.15 8.11 27.06
C PRO A 143 61.16 9.11 27.65
N LYS A 144 61.60 9.87 28.66
CA LYS A 144 60.78 10.92 29.27
C LYS A 144 60.36 11.91 28.19
N LEU A 145 59.04 12.09 28.04
CA LEU A 145 58.47 13.05 27.09
C LEU A 145 58.78 14.48 27.54
N ALA A 146 59.02 15.36 26.57
CA ALA A 146 59.06 16.79 26.82
C ALA A 146 57.68 17.28 27.27
N THR A 147 57.63 18.27 28.15
CA THR A 147 56.37 18.94 28.49
C THR A 147 56.09 20.10 27.55
N PHE A 148 54.81 20.41 27.34
CA PHE A 148 54.36 21.51 26.51
C PHE A 148 53.53 22.49 27.32
N ASP A 149 54.08 23.68 27.55
CA ASP A 149 53.47 24.75 28.35
C ASP A 149 52.72 25.79 27.50
N GLY A 150 52.80 25.68 26.17
CA GLY A 150 52.24 26.64 25.21
C GLY A 150 53.15 27.84 24.91
N LYS A 151 54.38 27.89 25.43
CA LYS A 151 55.38 28.92 25.10
C LYS A 151 56.32 28.47 23.99
N SER A 152 56.70 27.20 23.96
CA SER A 152 57.49 26.63 22.86
C SER A 152 56.65 26.48 21.59
N GLU A 153 57.29 26.39 20.43
CA GLU A 153 56.59 26.15 19.17
C GLU A 153 55.92 24.77 19.18
N TRP A 154 54.65 24.73 18.76
CA TRP A 154 53.89 23.49 18.74
C TRP A 154 54.42 22.46 17.73
N LYS A 155 54.80 22.89 16.52
CA LYS A 155 55.19 21.97 15.44
C LYS A 155 56.41 21.10 15.79
N PRO A 156 57.55 21.65 16.29
CA PRO A 156 58.69 20.84 16.69
C PRO A 156 58.37 19.88 17.84
N TYR A 157 57.60 20.32 18.83
CA TYR A 157 57.15 19.48 19.94
C TYR A 157 56.29 18.31 19.45
N TYR A 158 55.28 18.58 18.62
CA TYR A 158 54.37 17.58 18.09
C TYR A 158 55.08 16.55 17.22
N LEU A 159 56.06 16.97 16.41
CA LEU A 159 56.87 16.06 15.61
C LEU A 159 57.66 15.08 16.47
N GLN A 160 58.29 15.55 17.56
CA GLN A 160 59.01 14.68 18.50
C GLN A 160 58.06 13.71 19.21
N PHE A 161 56.90 14.21 19.64
CA PHE A 161 55.86 13.40 20.27
C PHE A 161 55.39 12.27 19.35
N ILE A 162 55.06 12.58 18.09
CA ILE A 162 54.62 11.59 17.09
C ILE A 162 55.74 10.60 16.75
N HIS A 163 56.98 11.07 16.66
CA HIS A 163 58.12 10.19 16.41
C HIS A 163 58.27 9.13 17.52
N ILE A 164 58.18 9.53 18.79
CA ILE A 164 58.23 8.59 19.92
C ILE A 164 57.01 7.69 19.91
N ALA A 165 55.81 8.24 19.74
CA ALA A 165 54.57 7.47 19.72
C ALA A 165 54.56 6.39 18.62
N ASN A 166 55.13 6.68 17.45
CA ASN A 166 55.27 5.71 16.37
C ASN A 166 56.38 4.69 16.66
N LYS A 167 57.53 5.14 17.19
CA LYS A 167 58.64 4.24 17.58
C LYS A 167 58.21 3.19 18.61
N TYR A 168 57.27 3.54 19.49
CA TYR A 168 56.74 2.67 20.54
C TYR A 168 55.34 2.11 20.22
N ASN A 169 54.86 2.25 18.98
CA ASN A 169 53.56 1.73 18.52
C ASN A 169 52.38 2.08 19.45
N TRP A 170 52.33 3.30 19.97
CA TRP A 170 51.20 3.74 20.78
C TRP A 170 49.92 3.76 19.96
N ASP A 171 48.85 3.20 20.53
CA ASP A 171 47.52 3.33 19.94
C ASP A 171 46.96 4.74 20.12
N LYS A 172 45.79 5.02 19.51
CA LYS A 172 45.18 6.36 19.55
C LYS A 172 44.85 6.82 20.97
N GLN A 173 44.52 5.90 21.85
CA GLN A 173 44.05 6.17 23.20
C GLN A 173 45.26 6.48 24.10
N LEU A 174 46.32 5.67 24.02
CA LEU A 174 47.60 5.93 24.69
C LEU A 174 48.28 7.22 24.19
N LYS A 175 48.18 7.54 22.88
CA LYS A 175 48.64 8.82 22.34
C LYS A 175 47.92 10.01 22.96
N LEU A 176 46.62 9.89 23.20
CA LEU A 176 45.82 10.94 23.85
C LEU A 176 46.26 11.13 25.30
N ASP A 177 46.31 10.04 26.07
CA ASP A 177 46.68 10.07 27.49
C ASP A 177 48.08 10.67 27.67
N LYS A 178 49.05 10.24 26.85
CA LYS A 178 50.42 10.77 26.89
C LYS A 178 50.50 12.21 26.44
N LEU A 179 49.69 12.64 25.49
CA LEU A 179 49.65 14.04 25.08
C LEU A 179 49.14 14.91 26.24
N ILE A 180 48.06 14.50 26.91
CA ILE A 180 47.49 15.19 28.07
C ILE A 180 48.50 15.24 29.22
N GLU A 181 49.19 14.12 29.50
CA GLU A 181 50.23 14.03 30.54
C GLU A 181 51.37 15.04 30.33
N CYS A 182 51.64 15.42 29.08
CA CYS A 182 52.69 16.37 28.73
C CYS A 182 52.24 17.83 28.75
N LEU A 183 50.95 18.13 28.76
CA LEU A 183 50.45 19.51 28.78
C LEU A 183 50.69 20.17 30.14
N ARG A 184 51.16 21.41 30.13
CA ARG A 184 51.38 22.25 31.32
C ARG A 184 50.78 23.64 31.13
N ASP A 185 50.60 24.36 32.23
CA ASP A 185 50.23 25.78 32.27
C ASP A 185 49.13 26.21 31.27
N LYS A 186 49.47 27.05 30.29
CA LYS A 186 48.53 27.64 29.34
C LYS A 186 47.94 26.59 28.39
N ALA A 187 48.69 25.55 28.07
CA ALA A 187 48.24 24.45 27.23
C ALA A 187 47.28 23.52 27.99
N LEU A 188 47.58 23.21 29.25
CA LEU A 188 46.68 22.39 30.09
C LEU A 188 45.37 23.14 30.41
N LYS A 189 45.45 24.43 30.73
CA LYS A 189 44.26 25.30 30.87
C LYS A 189 43.46 25.41 29.57
N PHE A 190 44.11 25.30 28.41
CA PHE A 190 43.38 25.28 27.14
C PHE A 190 42.52 24.03 27.04
N TYR A 191 43.15 22.87 27.26
CA TYR A 191 42.53 21.56 27.20
C TYR A 191 41.31 21.46 28.12
N SER A 192 41.41 21.93 29.37
CA SER A 192 40.32 21.88 30.33
C SER A 192 39.08 22.71 29.95
N THR A 193 39.22 23.67 29.02
CA THR A 193 38.09 24.49 28.53
C THR A 193 37.44 23.93 27.26
N ARG A 194 37.89 22.78 26.75
CA ARG A 194 37.36 22.16 25.53
C ARG A 194 36.19 21.22 25.86
N PRO A 195 35.24 21.01 24.93
CA PRO A 195 34.16 20.05 25.12
C PRO A 195 34.68 18.59 25.14
N PRO A 196 33.97 17.65 25.80
CA PRO A 196 34.39 16.24 25.93
C PRO A 196 34.69 15.57 24.58
N SER A 197 33.89 15.88 23.55
CA SER A 197 34.10 15.39 22.19
C SER A 197 35.45 15.75 21.58
N THR A 198 36.09 16.83 22.05
CA THR A 198 37.44 17.23 21.65
C THR A 198 38.50 16.73 22.64
N GLN A 199 38.14 16.53 23.91
CA GLN A 199 39.06 15.99 24.92
C GLN A 199 39.35 14.51 24.70
N ASP A 200 38.36 13.74 24.23
CA ASP A 200 38.45 12.29 24.06
C ASP A 200 38.97 11.85 22.67
N ASP A 201 39.31 12.79 21.80
CA ASP A 201 39.82 12.52 20.45
C ASP A 201 41.21 13.14 20.25
N PHE A 202 42.22 12.28 20.12
CA PHE A 202 43.62 12.66 19.88
C PHE A 202 43.81 13.60 18.69
N ARG A 203 43.10 13.34 17.57
CA ARG A 203 43.25 14.13 16.34
C ARG A 203 42.65 15.51 16.55
N LEU A 204 41.42 15.58 17.06
CA LEU A 204 40.75 16.85 17.29
C LEU A 204 41.51 17.71 18.30
N LEU A 205 42.02 17.11 19.37
CA LEU A 205 42.82 17.82 20.36
C LEU A 205 44.13 18.36 19.76
N SER A 206 44.86 17.54 19.01
CA SER A 206 46.11 17.93 18.35
C SER A 206 45.90 19.10 17.38
N ASP A 207 44.83 19.04 16.58
CA ASP A 207 44.48 20.09 15.62
C ASP A 207 44.16 21.42 16.32
N LYS A 208 43.43 21.37 17.44
CA LYS A 208 43.12 22.57 18.24
C LYS A 208 44.34 23.16 18.93
N LEU A 209 45.26 22.32 19.40
CA LEU A 209 46.54 22.78 19.96
C LEU A 209 47.42 23.42 18.89
N ASN A 210 47.47 22.85 17.68
CA ASN A 210 48.14 23.45 16.53
C ASN A 210 47.54 24.81 16.16
N GLN A 211 46.21 24.91 16.11
CA GLN A 211 45.53 26.17 15.80
C GLN A 211 45.87 27.28 16.79
N ARG A 212 45.97 26.96 18.08
CA ARG A 212 46.22 27.96 19.13
C ARG A 212 47.69 28.30 19.33
N PHE A 213 48.57 27.31 19.28
CA PHE A 213 49.99 27.47 19.66
C PHE A 213 50.97 27.27 18.48
N GLY A 214 50.48 26.86 17.32
CA GLY A 214 51.29 26.59 16.11
C GLY A 214 51.44 27.77 15.15
N ASN A 215 50.66 28.85 15.33
CA ASN A 215 50.72 30.05 14.50
C ASN A 215 51.31 31.22 15.30
N LYS A 216 52.64 31.37 15.28
CA LYS A 216 53.32 32.57 15.78
C LYS A 216 53.79 33.54 14.70
N ASP A 217 53.65 33.19 13.42
CA ASP A 217 54.10 34.01 12.28
C ASP A 217 53.08 35.07 11.81
N LEU A 218 52.04 35.37 12.59
CA LEU A 218 50.97 36.33 12.22
C LEU A 218 50.74 37.41 13.29
N GLN A 219 51.79 37.89 13.94
CA GLN A 219 51.75 39.08 14.82
C GLN A 219 52.83 40.13 14.48
N LEU A 220 53.19 40.30 13.20
CA LEU A 220 53.95 41.45 12.71
C LEU A 220 53.42 41.95 11.35
N GLN A 221 52.11 42.15 11.22
CA GLN A 221 51.54 43.10 10.25
C GLN A 221 50.19 43.60 10.77
N ASP A 222 50.23 44.50 11.74
CA ASP A 222 49.32 45.66 11.81
C ASP A 222 49.62 46.49 13.06
N VAL A 223 50.50 47.48 12.92
CA VAL A 223 50.39 48.76 13.62
C VAL A 223 50.83 49.85 12.64
N ARG A 224 49.83 50.55 12.09
CA ARG A 224 49.94 51.97 11.77
C ARG A 224 49.92 52.76 13.07
#